data_AF-A0A936U6K5-F1
#
_entry.id   AF-A0A936U6K5-F1
#
_cell.length_a   1.000
_cell.length_b   1.000
_cell.length_c   1.000
_cell.angle_alpha   90.00
_cell.angle_beta   90.00
_cell.angle_gamma   90.00
#
_symmetry.space_group_name_H-M   'P 1'
#
loop_
_entity.id
_entity.type
_entity.pdbx_description
1 polymer ?
#
loop_
_entity_poly.entity_id
_entity_poly.type
_entity_poly.pdbx_seq_one_letter_code
_entity_poly.pdbx_strand_id
1 'polypeptide(L)'
;MSTFAGLSRGGVLGGRWTLRGLPEERLRGDGVALTQHELRVTVIEHTVRGAPWAWSLAPFVDVGQVWLWDAPPPETLAIGAGLGLRLVAKELLVLRVDVARSVDTYAEAPTRRPSTQVLVLSEHPF
;
A
#
# COMPACT_ATOMS: atom_id res chain seq x y z
N MET A 1 11.22 6.62 2.09
CA MET A 1 10.69 6.91 3.43
C MET A 1 9.94 5.66 3.86
N SER A 2 10.52 4.89 4.78
CA SER A 2 9.87 3.69 5.33
C SER A 2 8.92 4.12 6.45
N THR A 3 7.62 3.94 6.25
CA THR A 3 6.65 4.10 7.33
C THR A 3 6.68 2.81 8.14
N PHE A 4 7.18 2.87 9.38
CA PHE A 4 7.01 1.76 10.32
C PHE A 4 5.53 1.72 10.67
N ALA A 5 4.78 0.83 10.01
CA ALA A 5 3.38 0.63 10.34
C ALA A 5 3.29 -0.18 11.64
N GLY A 6 2.32 0.19 12.47
CA GLY A 6 2.31 -0.17 13.89
C GLY A 6 1.69 -1.54 14.20
N LEU A 7 1.69 -1.85 15.50
CA LEU A 7 0.88 -2.89 16.12
C LEU A 7 -0.35 -2.21 16.74
N SER A 8 -1.57 -2.66 16.45
CA SER A 8 -2.77 -2.12 17.10
C SER A 8 -3.74 -3.21 17.59
N ARG A 9 -4.50 -2.88 18.64
CA ARG A 9 -5.70 -3.63 19.06
C ARG A 9 -6.85 -3.25 18.12
N GLY A 10 -7.37 -4.24 17.41
CA GLY A 10 -8.32 -4.07 16.32
C GLY A 10 -7.63 -3.50 15.08
N GLY A 11 -8.00 -4.01 13.91
CA GLY A 11 -7.48 -3.46 12.66
C GLY A 11 -8.00 -4.13 11.41
N VAL A 12 -7.85 -3.40 10.31
CA VAL A 12 -8.21 -3.84 8.97
C VAL A 12 -6.98 -3.73 8.06
N LEU A 13 -6.79 -4.73 7.20
CA LEU A 13 -5.78 -4.70 6.13
C LEU A 13 -6.45 -4.76 4.77
N GLY A 14 -5.84 -4.08 3.82
CA GLY A 14 -6.28 -3.99 2.44
C GLY A 14 -6.66 -2.57 2.06
N GLY A 15 -6.39 -2.22 0.80
CA GLY A 15 -6.66 -0.89 0.26
C GLY A 15 -5.42 0.01 0.24
N ARG A 16 -5.68 1.30 0.06
CA ARG A 16 -4.65 2.27 -0.32
C ARG A 16 -3.70 2.69 0.81
N TRP A 17 -4.15 2.56 2.06
CA TRP A 17 -3.45 3.04 3.24
C TRP A 17 -2.72 1.94 4.01
N THR A 18 -3.16 0.68 3.88
CA THR A 18 -2.64 -0.43 4.68
C THR A 18 -1.89 -1.45 3.84
N LEU A 19 -2.59 -2.23 3.01
CA LEU A 19 -1.98 -3.29 2.22
C LEU A 19 -2.45 -3.20 0.77
N ARG A 20 -1.59 -2.64 -0.08
CA ARG A 20 -1.88 -2.44 -1.50
C ARG A 20 -1.91 -3.77 -2.25
N GLY A 21 -2.84 -3.90 -3.19
CA GLY A 21 -3.04 -5.13 -3.96
C GLY A 21 -4.17 -5.99 -3.41
N LEU A 22 -4.64 -5.74 -2.19
CA LEU A 22 -5.91 -6.26 -1.68
C LEU A 22 -7.01 -5.18 -1.72
N PRO A 23 -8.29 -5.56 -1.87
CA PRO A 23 -9.42 -4.64 -1.72
C PRO A 23 -9.41 -3.93 -0.35
N GLU A 24 -10.07 -2.77 -0.26
CA GLU A 24 -10.25 -2.03 0.99
C GLU A 24 -10.88 -2.92 2.07
N GLU A 25 -10.31 -2.86 3.29
CA GLU A 25 -10.79 -3.58 4.48
C GLU A 25 -11.00 -5.09 4.28
N ARG A 26 -10.22 -5.71 3.37
CA ARG A 26 -10.35 -7.11 2.95
C ARG A 26 -10.11 -8.10 4.10
N LEU A 27 -9.19 -7.79 5.02
CA LEU A 27 -8.86 -8.63 6.17
C LEU A 27 -9.16 -7.84 7.44
N ARG A 28 -9.75 -8.50 8.45
CA ARG A 28 -10.12 -7.88 9.73
C ARG A 28 -9.79 -8.83 10.88
N GLY A 29 -9.40 -8.27 12.02
CA GLY A 29 -9.15 -9.03 13.24
C GLY A 29 -9.02 -8.17 14.49
N ASP A 30 -8.88 -8.83 15.63
CA ASP A 30 -8.70 -8.23 16.96
C ASP A 30 -7.28 -7.66 17.17
N GLY A 31 -6.32 -8.10 16.36
CA GLY A 31 -5.01 -7.50 16.28
C GLY A 31 -4.53 -7.39 14.84
N VAL A 32 -3.71 -6.39 14.58
CA VAL A 32 -3.06 -6.18 13.28
C VAL A 32 -1.60 -5.80 13.46
N ALA A 33 -0.76 -6.34 12.59
CA ALA A 33 0.62 -5.90 12.38
C ALA A 33 0.79 -5.62 10.89
N LEU A 34 1.45 -4.51 10.57
CA LEU A 34 1.69 -4.08 9.20
C LEU A 34 3.09 -3.49 9.10
N THR A 35 3.76 -3.68 7.98
CA THR A 35 4.94 -2.91 7.59
C THR A 35 4.86 -2.55 6.11
N GLN A 36 5.29 -1.34 5.77
CA GLN A 36 5.25 -0.83 4.40
C GLN A 36 6.61 -0.25 4.04
N HIS A 37 7.21 -0.81 3.00
CA HIS A 37 8.50 -0.39 2.50
C HIS A 37 8.32 0.23 1.13
N GLU A 38 8.58 1.53 1.02
CA GLU A 38 8.53 2.29 -0.24
C GLU A 38 9.89 2.95 -0.49
N LEU A 39 10.52 2.61 -1.62
CA LEU A 39 11.69 3.30 -2.13
C LEU A 39 11.21 4.30 -3.17
N ARG A 40 11.51 5.59 -2.97
CA ARG A 40 11.13 6.64 -3.91
C ARG A 40 12.35 7.16 -4.63
N VAL A 41 12.33 7.08 -5.96
CA VAL A 41 13.42 7.51 -6.84
C VAL A 41 12.88 8.57 -7.78
N THR A 42 13.38 9.80 -7.68
CA THR A 42 13.10 10.85 -8.66
C THR A 42 13.84 10.52 -9.95
N VAL A 43 13.09 10.44 -11.05
CA VAL A 43 13.62 10.05 -12.36
C VAL A 43 13.75 11.24 -13.31
N ILE A 44 12.86 12.23 -13.18
CA ILE A 44 12.83 13.40 -14.05
C ILE A 44 12.44 14.61 -13.20
N GLU A 45 13.22 15.67 -13.31
CA GLU A 45 12.92 16.99 -12.75
C GLU A 45 12.92 18.01 -13.89
N HIS A 46 11.92 18.89 -13.92
CA HIS A 46 11.86 19.97 -14.90
C HIS A 46 10.96 21.10 -14.42
N THR A 47 11.00 22.21 -15.15
CA THR A 47 10.23 23.41 -14.83
C THR A 47 9.20 23.65 -15.92
N VAL A 48 7.93 23.77 -15.55
CA VAL A 48 6.83 24.14 -16.46
C VAL A 48 6.29 25.49 -16.03
N ARG A 49 6.40 26.50 -16.90
CA ARG A 49 5.94 27.89 -16.62
C ARG A 49 6.47 28.46 -15.30
N GLY A 50 7.74 28.17 -14.97
CA GLY A 50 8.38 28.61 -13.73
C GLY A 50 8.04 27.81 -12.47
N ALA A 51 7.15 26.82 -12.56
CA ALA A 51 6.87 25.89 -11.46
C ALA A 51 7.76 24.64 -11.57
N PRO A 52 8.35 24.14 -10.47
CA PRO A 52 9.11 22.89 -10.46
C PRO A 52 8.16 21.67 -10.47
N TRP A 53 8.49 20.70 -11.31
CA TRP A 53 7.79 19.42 -11.47
C TRP A 53 8.78 18.28 -11.31
N ALA A 54 8.41 17.27 -10.55
CA ALA A 54 9.22 16.07 -10.36
C ALA A 54 8.38 14.81 -10.61
N TRP A 55 8.95 13.89 -11.37
CA TRP A 55 8.42 12.54 -11.56
C TRP A 55 9.25 11.58 -10.72
N SER A 56 8.58 10.75 -9.93
CA SER A 56 9.25 9.72 -9.15
C SER A 56 8.62 8.35 -9.39
N LEU A 57 9.46 7.34 -9.45
CA LEU A 57 9.05 5.95 -9.33
C LEU A 57 9.11 5.54 -7.87
N ALA A 58 8.15 4.72 -7.46
CA ALA A 58 8.00 4.28 -6.08
C ALA A 58 7.73 2.77 -6.02
N PRO A 59 8.73 1.89 -6.25
CA PRO A 59 8.56 0.47 -5.95
C PRO A 59 8.27 0.28 -4.46
N PHE A 60 7.35 -0.63 -4.16
CA PHE A 60 6.92 -0.90 -2.79
C PHE A 60 6.64 -2.37 -2.52
N VAL A 61 6.75 -2.72 -1.23
CA VAL A 61 6.31 -3.98 -0.65
C VAL A 61 5.60 -3.69 0.67
N ASP A 62 4.37 -4.19 0.79
CA ASP A 62 3.54 -4.12 1.99
C ASP A 62 3.40 -5.55 2.54
N VAL A 63 3.57 -5.71 3.85
CA VAL A 63 3.41 -7.00 4.53
C VAL A 63 2.55 -6.78 5.75
N GLY A 64 1.55 -7.61 5.96
CA GLY A 64 0.72 -7.51 7.15
C GLY A 64 0.03 -8.81 7.54
N GLN A 65 -0.45 -8.83 8.77
CA GLN A 65 -1.20 -9.93 9.34
C GLN A 65 -2.29 -9.37 10.25
N VAL A 66 -3.46 -9.99 10.21
CA VAL A 66 -4.52 -9.81 11.21
C VAL A 66 -4.69 -11.12 11.98
N TRP A 67 -5.10 -11.07 13.24
CA TRP A 67 -5.44 -12.26 14.02
C TRP A 67 -6.64 -12.00 14.93
N LEU A 68 -7.29 -13.08 15.34
CA LEU A 68 -8.33 -13.08 16.38
C LEU A 68 -7.71 -13.60 17.67
N TRP A 69 -8.10 -13.08 18.84
CA TRP A 69 -7.50 -13.52 20.11
C TRP A 69 -7.94 -14.93 20.51
N ASP A 70 -9.15 -15.32 20.10
CA ASP A 70 -9.78 -16.60 20.46
C ASP A 70 -9.62 -17.67 19.36
N ALA A 71 -8.77 -17.44 18.34
CA ALA A 71 -8.52 -18.37 17.26
C ALA A 71 -7.01 -18.61 17.06
N PRO A 72 -6.61 -19.75 16.48
CA PRO A 72 -5.23 -19.96 16.07
C PRO A 72 -4.75 -18.82 15.16
N PRO A 73 -3.50 -18.34 15.34
CA PRO A 73 -2.95 -17.30 14.48
C PRO A 73 -2.91 -17.79 13.02
N PRO A 74 -3.24 -16.94 12.05
CA PRO A 74 -3.21 -17.35 10.65
C PRO A 74 -1.79 -17.75 10.24
N GLU A 75 -1.66 -18.86 9.52
CA GLU A 75 -0.36 -19.42 9.11
C GLU A 75 0.36 -18.61 8.02
N THR A 76 -0.33 -17.67 7.37
CA THR A 76 0.19 -16.95 6.21
C THR A 76 0.10 -15.44 6.38
N LEU A 77 1.19 -14.75 6.05
CA LEU A 77 1.25 -13.30 5.95
C LEU A 77 0.60 -12.82 4.65
N ALA A 78 -0.15 -11.73 4.71
CA ALA A 78 -0.60 -11.03 3.53
C ALA A 78 0.54 -10.17 2.99
N ILE A 79 0.83 -10.32 1.68
CA ILE A 79 1.93 -9.61 1.03
C ILE A 79 1.39 -8.92 -0.21
N GLY A 80 1.66 -7.62 -0.33
CA GLY A 80 1.40 -6.80 -1.50
C GLY A 80 2.70 -6.25 -2.05
N ALA A 81 2.87 -6.22 -3.36
CA ALA A 81 4.02 -5.59 -3.99
C ALA A 81 3.61 -4.88 -5.27
N GLY A 82 4.34 -3.83 -5.63
CA GLY A 82 3.97 -3.04 -6.78
C GLY A 82 4.89 -1.87 -7.09
N LEU A 83 4.42 -1.04 -8.01
CA LEU A 83 5.12 0.13 -8.49
C LEU A 83 4.16 1.32 -8.50
N GLY A 84 4.61 2.42 -7.88
CA GLY A 84 3.95 3.72 -7.94
C GLY A 84 4.63 4.66 -8.92
N LEU A 85 3.84 5.48 -9.60
CA LEU A 85 4.28 6.66 -10.33
C LEU A 85 3.76 7.89 -9.59
N ARG A 86 4.65 8.81 -9.25
CA ARG A 86 4.34 10.07 -8.58
C ARG A 86 4.68 11.24 -9.48
N LEU A 87 3.76 12.19 -9.54
CA LEU A 87 3.99 13.49 -10.14
C LEU A 87 3.77 14.55 -9.08
N VAL A 88 4.84 15.24 -8.73
CA VAL A 88 4.84 16.32 -7.74
C VAL A 88 4.89 17.63 -8.51
N ALA A 89 3.80 18.39 -8.43
CA ALA A 89 3.71 19.73 -8.99
C ALA A 89 3.82 20.75 -7.85
N LYS A 90 5.07 21.16 -7.55
CA LYS A 90 5.39 22.10 -6.45
C LYS A 90 4.71 21.69 -5.12
N GLU A 91 4.21 22.68 -4.39
CA GLU A 91 3.41 22.61 -3.17
C GLU A 91 1.90 22.67 -3.50
N LEU A 92 1.49 22.31 -4.72
CA LEU A 92 0.07 22.37 -5.11
C LEU A 92 -0.57 20.99 -5.12
N LEU A 93 0.14 20.00 -5.66
CA LEU A 93 -0.47 18.71 -5.96
C LEU A 93 0.56 17.59 -6.04
N VAL A 94 0.21 16.47 -5.42
CA VAL A 94 0.87 15.18 -5.64
C VAL A 94 -0.15 14.25 -6.31
N LEU A 95 0.11 13.90 -7.56
CA LEU A 95 -0.62 12.83 -8.23
C LEU A 95 0.11 11.51 -8.04
N ARG A 96 -0.65 10.47 -7.74
CA ARG A 96 -0.18 9.12 -7.48
C ARG A 96 -0.96 8.13 -8.32
N VAL A 97 -0.24 7.25 -8.99
CA VAL A 97 -0.80 6.05 -9.63
C VAL A 97 0.00 4.85 -9.14
N ASP A 98 -0.64 3.94 -8.41
CA ASP A 98 0.00 2.71 -7.95
C ASP A 98 -0.64 1.50 -8.62
N VAL A 99 0.20 0.60 -9.12
CA VAL A 99 -0.22 -0.74 -9.57
C VAL A 99 0.36 -1.75 -8.60
N ALA A 100 -0.52 -2.53 -7.96
CA ALA A 100 -0.17 -3.47 -6.91
C ALA A 100 -0.70 -4.87 -7.23
N ARG A 101 0.06 -5.89 -6.86
CA ARG A 101 -0.38 -7.28 -6.81
C ARG A 101 -0.26 -7.85 -5.42
N SER A 102 -1.21 -8.69 -5.06
CA SER A 102 -1.21 -9.44 -3.81
C SER A 102 -1.77 -10.84 -4.03
N VAL A 103 -1.63 -11.70 -3.03
CA VAL A 103 -2.25 -13.03 -3.00
C VAL A 103 -3.32 -13.02 -1.93
N ASP A 104 -4.57 -13.15 -2.37
CA ASP A 104 -5.71 -13.30 -1.48
C ASP A 104 -5.85 -14.77 -1.07
N THR A 105 -5.96 -15.00 0.24
CA THR A 105 -6.13 -16.34 0.82
C THR A 105 -7.47 -16.39 1.51
N TYR A 106 -8.29 -17.37 1.14
CA TYR A 106 -9.62 -17.57 1.71
C TYR A 106 -9.55 -18.62 2.82
N ALA A 107 -10.24 -18.39 3.94
CA ALA A 107 -10.27 -19.32 5.06
C ALA A 107 -11.08 -20.59 4.73
N GLU A 108 -12.12 -20.46 3.92
CA GLU A 108 -13.07 -21.56 3.61
C GLU A 108 -12.57 -22.50 2.51
N ALA A 109 -11.63 -22.04 1.68
CA ALA A 109 -10.93 -22.85 0.70
C ALA A 109 -9.51 -22.31 0.58
N PRO A 110 -8.45 -23.12 0.76
CA PRO A 110 -7.05 -22.67 0.68
C PRO A 110 -6.61 -22.36 -0.77
N THR A 111 -7.50 -21.75 -1.55
CA THR A 111 -7.22 -21.21 -2.87
C THR A 111 -6.55 -19.86 -2.70
N ARG A 112 -5.30 -19.78 -3.17
CA ARG A 112 -4.56 -18.54 -3.34
C ARG A 112 -4.97 -17.91 -4.66
N ARG A 113 -5.60 -16.74 -4.63
CA ARG A 113 -5.97 -16.01 -5.85
C ARG A 113 -5.10 -14.76 -6.00
N PRO A 114 -4.44 -14.57 -7.15
CA PRO A 114 -3.76 -13.30 -7.41
C PRO A 114 -4.81 -12.19 -7.51
N SER A 115 -4.58 -11.10 -6.79
CA SER A 115 -5.34 -9.87 -6.86
C SER A 115 -4.48 -8.78 -7.47
N THR A 116 -5.05 -7.97 -8.36
CA THR A 116 -4.40 -6.79 -8.93
C THR A 116 -5.24 -5.57 -8.61
N GLN A 117 -4.60 -4.51 -8.15
CA GLN A 117 -5.23 -3.25 -7.81
C GLN A 117 -4.52 -2.11 -8.53
N VAL A 118 -5.30 -1.16 -9.04
CA VAL A 118 -4.81 0.12 -9.56
C VAL A 118 -5.42 1.22 -8.70
N LEU A 119 -4.56 2.04 -8.09
CA LEU A 119 -4.97 3.16 -7.25
C LEU A 119 -4.56 4.46 -7.93
N VAL A 120 -5.51 5.39 -8.03
CA VAL A 120 -5.26 6.75 -8.50
C VAL A 120 -5.65 7.69 -7.38
N LEU A 121 -4.70 8.52 -6.93
CA LEU A 121 -4.87 9.43 -5.81
C LEU A 121 -4.34 10.81 -6.16
N SER A 122 -5.04 11.83 -5.66
CA SER A 122 -4.62 13.21 -5.66
C SER A 122 -4.52 13.69 -4.22
N GLU A 123 -3.34 14.10 -3.81
CA GLU A 123 -3.05 14.57 -2.45
C GLU A 123 -2.59 16.03 -2.50
N HIS A 124 -3.05 16.86 -1.57
CA HIS A 124 -2.46 18.18 -1.35
C HIS A 124 -1.15 17.97 -0.59
N PRO A 125 -0.03 18.57 -1.03
CA PRO A 125 1.19 18.59 -0.23
C PRO A 125 0.95 19.59 0.91
N PHE A 126 0.50 19.06 2.05
CA PHE A 126 0.35 19.70 3.37
C PHE A 126 -0.78 20.74 3.48
#